data_AF-A0A0G2J717-F1
#
_entry.id   AF-A0A0G2J717-F1
#
_cell.length_a   1.000
_cell.length_b   1.000
_cell.length_c   1.000
_cell.angle_alpha   90.00
_cell.angle_beta   90.00
_cell.angle_gamma   90.00
#
_symmetry.space_group_name_H-M   'P 1'
#
loop_
_entity.id
_entity.type
_entity.pdbx_description
1 polymer ?
#
loop_
_entity_poly.entity_id
_entity_poly.type
_entity_poly.pdbx_seq_one_letter_code
_entity_poly.pdbx_strand_id
1 'polypeptide(L)'
;MDFAVRRTCLRRVPVCVLVPIPALGRKPIARVGWWRTFSATAHLRKVEDIGYLPDSVFPRYEESRGSDLLALRWPNPPQNILLVRKKGAPQVTQSLIEFANHIKSSYSPISVILERETAAEVHDVLSFPVYTNLVSDKLPQEKIDLTVTLGGDGTILRASSFFATSKLVPPILAFSMGTLGFLGEWKFSEYKGAFREVYMSGAGPGDHASILERHAEGKNSGNDASGSSTTTPPSSADGWALARGKSMGATRPSKILVRSRLR
;
A
#
# COMPACT_ATOMS: atom_id res chain seq x y z
N MET A 1 1.93 -58.40 7.81
CA MET A 1 2.09 -59.26 6.63
C MET A 1 1.25 -58.67 5.52
N ASP A 2 1.74 -58.14 4.42
CA ASP A 2 3.08 -57.79 3.99
C ASP A 2 2.94 -56.77 2.84
N PHE A 3 4.02 -56.07 2.57
CA PHE A 3 4.18 -55.00 1.58
C PHE A 3 3.91 -55.43 0.12
N ALA A 4 3.45 -54.51 -0.73
CA ALA A 4 3.92 -54.43 -2.11
C ALA A 4 3.74 -53.03 -2.74
N VAL A 5 4.87 -52.34 -2.84
CA VAL A 5 5.11 -51.07 -3.52
C VAL A 5 5.11 -51.29 -5.04
N ARG A 6 4.31 -50.51 -5.80
CA ARG A 6 4.41 -50.46 -7.27
C ARG A 6 5.33 -49.31 -7.70
N ARG A 7 6.50 -49.67 -8.24
CA ARG A 7 7.44 -48.77 -8.93
C ARG A 7 6.97 -48.55 -10.37
N THR A 8 6.84 -47.28 -10.78
CA THR A 8 6.59 -46.88 -12.17
C THR A 8 7.90 -46.71 -12.93
N CYS A 9 7.89 -47.22 -14.16
CA CYS A 9 9.02 -47.46 -15.03
C CYS A 9 9.28 -46.22 -15.92
N LEU A 10 10.50 -45.67 -15.87
CA LEU A 10 10.99 -44.60 -16.75
C LEU A 10 11.35 -45.19 -18.13
N ARG A 11 10.66 -44.77 -19.18
CA ARG A 11 10.96 -45.11 -20.57
C ARG A 11 12.20 -44.34 -21.06
N ARG A 12 13.21 -45.09 -21.49
CA ARG A 12 14.40 -44.63 -22.23
C ARG A 12 14.03 -44.23 -23.65
N VAL A 13 14.56 -43.09 -24.11
CA VAL A 13 14.55 -42.62 -25.50
C VAL A 13 15.91 -42.98 -26.13
N PRO A 14 15.99 -43.44 -27.39
CA PRO A 14 17.22 -44.01 -27.94
C PRO A 14 18.24 -42.95 -28.33
N VAL A 15 19.51 -43.30 -28.12
CA VAL A 15 20.70 -42.52 -28.50
C VAL A 15 21.03 -42.81 -29.97
N CYS A 16 20.96 -41.79 -30.82
CA CYS A 16 21.47 -41.85 -32.19
C CYS A 16 22.99 -41.64 -32.17
N VAL A 17 23.74 -42.66 -32.59
CA VAL A 17 25.19 -42.61 -32.74
C VAL A 17 25.51 -42.01 -34.12
N LEU A 18 26.15 -40.85 -34.15
CA LEU A 18 26.75 -40.28 -35.36
C LEU A 18 28.27 -40.28 -35.20
N VAL A 19 28.96 -40.98 -36.08
CA VAL A 19 30.43 -41.02 -36.20
C VAL A 19 30.90 -39.78 -36.96
N PRO A 20 31.94 -39.04 -36.52
CA PRO A 20 32.56 -38.00 -37.32
C PRO A 20 33.82 -38.49 -38.06
N ILE A 21 33.88 -38.17 -39.36
CA ILE A 21 35.06 -38.24 -40.23
C ILE A 21 35.97 -37.03 -39.93
N PRO A 22 37.31 -37.15 -39.88
CA PRO A 22 38.18 -36.01 -39.61
C PRO A 22 38.45 -35.23 -40.91
N ALA A 23 38.24 -33.91 -40.88
CA ALA A 23 38.73 -33.01 -41.90
C ALA A 23 39.52 -31.86 -41.26
N LEU A 24 40.71 -31.65 -41.77
CA LEU A 24 41.75 -30.74 -41.32
C LEU A 24 41.36 -29.26 -41.51
N GLY A 25 41.65 -28.43 -40.50
CA GLY A 25 42.20 -27.08 -40.71
C GLY A 25 41.23 -25.91 -40.82
N ARG A 26 41.10 -25.15 -39.73
CA ARG A 26 41.29 -23.68 -39.60
C ARG A 26 40.66 -23.22 -38.28
N LYS A 27 41.44 -22.55 -37.42
CA LYS A 27 40.97 -22.01 -36.12
C LYS A 27 39.99 -20.85 -36.33
N PRO A 28 38.77 -20.88 -35.77
CA PRO A 28 37.95 -19.68 -35.66
C PRO A 28 38.27 -18.94 -34.36
N ILE A 29 38.42 -17.63 -34.48
CA ILE A 29 38.57 -16.67 -33.38
C ILE A 29 37.31 -16.74 -32.50
N ALA A 30 37.50 -17.07 -31.22
CA ALA A 30 36.42 -17.13 -30.24
C ALA A 30 35.85 -15.72 -30.02
N ARG A 31 34.67 -15.44 -30.57
CA ARG A 31 33.82 -14.36 -30.07
C ARG A 31 33.13 -14.87 -28.82
N VAL A 32 33.64 -14.48 -27.66
CA VAL A 32 32.96 -14.64 -26.38
C VAL A 32 31.70 -13.77 -26.43
N GLY A 33 30.59 -14.37 -26.83
CA GLY A 33 29.27 -13.76 -26.71
C GLY A 33 28.97 -13.57 -25.24
N TRP A 34 28.99 -12.33 -24.76
CA TRP A 34 28.55 -12.00 -23.41
C TRP A 34 27.04 -12.19 -23.35
N TRP A 35 26.61 -13.37 -22.92
CA TRP A 35 25.22 -13.59 -22.55
C TRP A 35 24.96 -12.72 -21.32
N ARG A 36 24.21 -11.63 -21.50
CA ARG A 36 23.65 -10.90 -20.37
C ARG A 36 22.60 -11.82 -19.75
N THR A 37 22.94 -12.46 -18.65
CA THR A 37 21.96 -13.17 -17.83
C THR A 37 20.96 -12.15 -17.31
N PHE A 38 19.73 -12.19 -17.82
CA PHE A 38 18.63 -11.46 -17.22
C PHE A 38 18.37 -12.07 -15.84
N SER A 39 18.68 -11.32 -14.79
CA SER A 39 18.29 -11.67 -13.43
C SER A 39 16.78 -11.47 -13.32
N ALA A 40 16.02 -12.54 -13.46
CA ALA A 40 14.60 -12.54 -13.10
C ALA A 40 14.50 -12.74 -11.59
N THR A 41 14.27 -11.65 -10.85
CA THR A 41 13.98 -11.75 -9.42
C THR A 41 12.66 -12.50 -9.26
N ALA A 42 12.68 -13.65 -8.58
CA ALA A 42 11.46 -14.37 -8.27
C ALA A 42 10.50 -13.45 -7.50
N HIS A 43 9.23 -13.39 -7.93
CA HIS A 43 8.22 -12.60 -7.25
C HIS A 43 8.19 -12.99 -5.76
N LEU A 44 8.33 -11.99 -4.88
CA LEU A 44 8.32 -12.14 -3.42
C LEU A 44 6.89 -12.49 -2.95
N ARG A 45 6.50 -13.75 -3.12
CA ARG A 45 5.26 -14.37 -2.60
C ARG A 45 5.38 -14.60 -1.09
N LYS A 46 5.61 -13.53 -0.33
CA LYS A 46 5.94 -13.64 1.09
C LYS A 46 4.86 -12.98 1.94
N VAL A 47 4.28 -13.77 2.83
CA VAL A 47 3.50 -13.27 3.95
C VAL A 47 4.49 -12.93 5.07
N GLU A 48 4.50 -11.68 5.53
CA GLU A 48 5.37 -11.19 6.59
C GLU A 48 4.58 -10.85 7.86
N ASP A 49 5.28 -10.82 9.00
CA ASP A 49 4.67 -10.44 10.26
C ASP A 49 4.48 -8.92 10.33
N ILE A 50 3.28 -8.50 10.71
CA ILE A 50 2.94 -7.10 11.01
C ILE A 50 3.81 -6.49 12.12
N GLY A 51 4.40 -7.29 13.01
CA GLY A 51 5.29 -6.84 14.08
C GLY A 51 6.56 -6.13 13.59
N TYR A 52 7.00 -6.40 12.36
CA TYR A 52 8.16 -5.71 11.76
C TYR A 52 7.84 -4.31 11.22
N LEU A 53 6.55 -3.95 11.11
CA LEU A 53 6.14 -2.64 10.63
C LEU A 53 6.35 -1.56 11.72
N PRO A 54 6.57 -0.30 11.32
CA PRO A 54 6.61 0.81 12.27
C PRO A 54 5.27 0.96 13.01
N ASP A 55 5.32 1.63 14.15
CA ASP A 55 4.10 1.98 14.90
C ASP A 55 3.24 2.98 14.12
N SER A 56 1.93 2.96 14.41
CA SER A 56 0.98 3.75 13.65
C SER A 56 1.11 5.24 13.89
N VAL A 57 0.87 5.99 12.82
CA VAL A 57 0.81 7.44 12.81
C VAL A 57 -0.65 7.85 12.98
N PHE A 58 -0.96 8.51 14.08
CA PHE A 58 -2.32 8.97 14.34
C PHE A 58 -2.60 10.32 13.65
N PRO A 59 -3.72 10.45 12.94
CA PRO A 59 -4.12 11.71 12.34
C PRO A 59 -4.65 12.67 13.40
N ARG A 60 -4.58 13.97 13.08
CA ARG A 60 -5.27 15.03 13.80
C ARG A 60 -6.63 15.27 13.14
N TYR A 61 -7.60 15.67 13.95
CA TYR A 61 -8.94 16.03 13.48
C TYR A 61 -9.19 17.48 13.82
N GLU A 62 -9.39 18.31 12.80
CA GLU A 62 -9.56 19.76 12.93
C GLU A 62 -10.96 20.17 12.51
N GLU A 63 -11.57 21.14 13.17
CA GLU A 63 -12.87 21.66 12.74
C GLU A 63 -12.75 22.42 11.42
N SER A 64 -13.61 22.10 10.45
CA SER A 64 -13.65 22.80 9.18
C SER A 64 -14.64 23.97 9.27
N ARG A 65 -14.22 25.17 8.87
CA ARG A 65 -15.14 26.31 8.76
C ARG A 65 -16.28 25.96 7.80
N GLY A 66 -17.53 26.00 8.27
CA GLY A 66 -18.73 25.77 7.47
C GLY A 66 -19.16 24.30 7.30
N SER A 67 -18.66 23.36 8.10
CA SER A 67 -19.15 21.98 8.13
C SER A 67 -19.03 21.40 9.53
N ASP A 68 -20.03 20.64 9.97
CA ASP A 68 -19.99 19.92 11.25
C ASP A 68 -19.04 18.71 11.23
N LEU A 69 -18.44 18.40 10.07
CA LEU A 69 -17.47 17.32 9.90
C LEU A 69 -16.05 17.80 10.23
N LEU A 70 -15.28 16.92 10.86
CA LEU A 70 -13.87 17.19 11.14
C LEU A 70 -13.02 16.90 9.90
N ALA A 71 -12.05 17.76 9.65
CA ALA A 71 -11.01 17.58 8.64
C ALA A 71 -9.92 16.64 9.18
N LEU A 72 -9.69 15.54 8.49
CA LEU A 72 -8.59 14.62 8.74
C LEU A 72 -7.26 15.27 8.33
N ARG A 73 -6.23 15.23 9.19
CA ARG A 73 -4.89 15.73 8.84
C ARG A 73 -3.83 14.73 9.29
N TRP A 74 -3.13 14.16 8.32
CA TRP A 74 -1.98 13.29 8.59
C TRP A 74 -0.73 14.12 8.91
N PRO A 75 -0.03 13.87 10.03
CA PRO A 75 1.26 14.54 10.29
C PRO A 75 2.35 14.05 9.34
N ASN A 76 2.31 12.76 8.97
CA ASN A 76 3.15 12.10 7.98
C ASN A 76 2.26 11.19 7.13
N PRO A 77 2.64 10.88 5.87
CA PRO A 77 1.86 9.97 5.03
C PRO A 77 1.63 8.63 5.73
N PRO A 78 0.38 8.13 5.77
CA PRO A 78 0.12 6.81 6.36
C PRO A 78 0.82 5.73 5.53
N GLN A 79 1.41 4.76 6.19
CA GLN A 79 2.16 3.69 5.55
C GLN A 79 1.45 2.35 5.71
N ASN A 80 0.83 2.11 6.85
CA ASN A 80 0.30 0.81 7.22
C ASN A 80 -1.22 0.77 7.04
N ILE A 81 -1.66 0.10 5.97
CA ILE A 81 -3.08 0.11 5.57
C ILE A 81 -3.67 -1.28 5.71
N LEU A 82 -4.66 -1.41 6.59
CA LEU A 82 -5.44 -2.63 6.76
C LEU A 82 -6.54 -2.69 5.70
N LEU A 83 -6.58 -3.77 4.90
CA LEU A 83 -7.70 -4.05 4.00
C LEU A 83 -8.60 -5.14 4.59
N VAL A 84 -9.88 -4.82 4.77
CA VAL A 84 -10.91 -5.74 5.26
C VAL A 84 -11.93 -5.97 4.16
N ARG A 85 -12.19 -7.23 3.82
CA ARG A 85 -13.19 -7.60 2.81
C ARG A 85 -14.35 -8.40 3.39
N LYS A 86 -15.48 -8.38 2.67
CA LYS A 86 -16.56 -9.36 2.84
C LYS A 86 -16.07 -10.77 2.49
N LYS A 87 -16.27 -11.74 3.40
CA LYS A 87 -15.94 -13.16 3.18
C LYS A 87 -16.91 -13.80 2.20
N GLY A 88 -16.46 -14.84 1.48
CA GLY A 88 -17.31 -15.65 0.60
C GLY A 88 -17.82 -14.93 -0.66
N ALA A 89 -17.24 -13.78 -1.02
CA ALA A 89 -17.63 -12.99 -2.19
C ALA A 89 -16.42 -12.82 -3.13
N PRO A 90 -16.30 -13.63 -4.20
CA PRO A 90 -15.10 -13.63 -5.06
C PRO A 90 -14.90 -12.30 -5.80
N GLN A 91 -15.98 -11.60 -6.16
CA GLN A 91 -15.90 -10.26 -6.75
C GLN A 91 -15.18 -9.27 -5.81
N VAL A 92 -15.43 -9.37 -4.50
CA VAL A 92 -14.79 -8.52 -3.49
C VAL A 92 -13.31 -8.86 -3.35
N THR A 93 -12.94 -10.14 -3.41
CA THR A 93 -11.53 -10.55 -3.45
C THR A 93 -10.82 -9.93 -4.67
N GLN A 94 -11.45 -9.98 -5.85
CA GLN A 94 -10.85 -9.41 -7.06
C GLN A 94 -10.63 -7.89 -6.94
N SER A 95 -11.62 -7.17 -6.42
CA SER A 95 -11.49 -5.73 -6.14
C SER A 95 -10.46 -5.43 -5.06
N LEU A 96 -10.29 -6.29 -4.06
CA LEU A 96 -9.20 -6.17 -3.09
C LEU A 96 -7.84 -6.25 -3.76
N ILE A 97 -7.66 -7.22 -4.66
CA ILE A 97 -6.41 -7.39 -5.43
C ILE A 97 -6.17 -6.18 -6.33
N GLU A 98 -7.19 -5.70 -7.03
CA GLU A 98 -7.12 -4.49 -7.86
C GLU A 98 -6.69 -3.27 -7.03
N PHE A 99 -7.36 -3.06 -5.90
CA PHE A 99 -7.08 -1.96 -4.99
C PHE A 99 -5.65 -2.05 -4.42
N ALA A 100 -5.24 -3.23 -3.95
CA ALA A 100 -3.91 -3.47 -3.37
C ALA A 100 -2.79 -3.19 -4.39
N ASN A 101 -2.95 -3.64 -5.64
CA ASN A 101 -2.02 -3.33 -6.72
C ASN A 101 -1.99 -1.84 -7.06
N HIS A 102 -3.16 -1.17 -7.08
CA HIS A 102 -3.21 0.26 -7.31
C HIS A 102 -2.46 1.04 -6.23
N ILE A 103 -2.72 0.77 -4.95
CA ILE A 103 -2.07 1.53 -3.87
C ILE A 103 -0.57 1.29 -3.85
N LYS A 104 -0.12 0.04 -4.05
CA LYS A 104 1.31 -0.28 -4.02
C LYS A 104 2.08 0.32 -5.20
N SER A 105 1.47 0.35 -6.39
CA SER A 105 2.08 0.98 -7.57
C SER A 105 2.05 2.51 -7.52
N SER A 106 1.01 3.08 -6.91
CA SER A 106 0.76 4.52 -6.92
C SER A 106 1.36 5.27 -5.73
N TYR A 107 1.56 4.60 -4.60
CA TYR A 107 1.94 5.21 -3.33
C TYR A 107 2.96 4.30 -2.62
N SER A 108 4.24 4.64 -2.75
CA SER A 108 5.34 4.00 -2.02
C SER A 108 5.74 4.91 -0.84
N PRO A 109 5.96 4.41 0.40
CA PRO A 109 6.18 3.02 0.80
C PRO A 109 5.00 2.37 1.55
N ILE A 110 3.80 2.28 0.96
CA ILE A 110 2.65 1.66 1.65
C ILE A 110 2.86 0.16 1.88
N SER A 111 2.57 -0.30 3.09
CA SER A 111 2.50 -1.68 3.53
C SER A 111 1.04 -2.12 3.64
N VAL A 112 0.70 -3.22 2.95
CA VAL A 112 -0.65 -3.77 2.90
C VAL A 112 -0.82 -4.84 3.96
N ILE A 113 -1.70 -4.59 4.92
CA ILE A 113 -2.02 -5.50 6.02
C ILE A 113 -3.35 -6.20 5.70
N LEU A 114 -3.39 -7.51 5.91
CA LEU A 114 -4.54 -8.36 5.69
C LEU A 114 -4.79 -9.28 6.88
N GLU A 115 -6.04 -9.71 7.05
CA GLU A 115 -6.35 -10.83 7.92
C GLU A 115 -5.72 -12.12 7.41
N ARG A 116 -5.35 -13.02 8.33
CA ARG A 116 -4.62 -14.26 8.04
C ARG A 116 -5.24 -15.10 6.92
N GLU A 117 -6.55 -15.35 7.01
CA GLU A 117 -7.29 -16.10 5.98
C GLU A 117 -7.23 -15.42 4.62
N THR A 118 -7.35 -14.09 4.59
CA THR A 118 -7.33 -13.33 3.33
C THR A 118 -5.91 -13.26 2.76
N ALA A 119 -4.89 -13.10 3.60
CA ALA A 119 -3.50 -13.15 3.19
C ALA A 119 -3.17 -14.50 2.55
N ALA A 120 -3.57 -15.61 3.18
CA ALA A 120 -3.39 -16.95 2.62
C ALA A 120 -4.08 -17.12 1.24
N GLU A 121 -5.24 -16.51 1.03
CA GLU A 121 -5.97 -16.56 -0.25
C GLU A 121 -5.30 -15.74 -1.36
N VAL A 122 -4.77 -14.54 -1.07
CA VAL A 122 -4.37 -13.57 -2.11
C VAL A 122 -2.87 -13.39 -2.28
N HIS A 123 -2.04 -13.83 -1.33
CA HIS A 123 -0.59 -13.59 -1.36
C HIS A 123 0.11 -14.13 -2.61
N ASP A 124 -0.39 -15.23 -3.18
CA ASP A 124 0.18 -15.82 -4.41
C ASP A 124 -0.07 -14.97 -5.66
N VAL A 125 -1.13 -14.17 -5.65
CA VAL A 125 -1.55 -13.32 -6.78
C VAL A 125 -0.87 -11.96 -6.74
N LEU A 126 -0.48 -11.48 -5.56
CA LEU A 126 0.16 -10.18 -5.38
C LEU A 126 1.67 -10.27 -5.66
N SER A 127 2.21 -9.25 -6.33
CA SER A 127 3.62 -9.20 -6.72
C SER A 127 4.55 -8.64 -5.63
N PHE A 128 4.01 -8.39 -4.43
CA PHE A 128 4.67 -7.73 -3.31
C PHE A 128 4.29 -8.41 -1.98
N PRO A 129 5.10 -8.27 -0.93
CA PRO A 129 4.82 -8.89 0.36
C PRO A 129 3.56 -8.30 1.01
N VAL A 130 2.75 -9.17 1.61
CA VAL A 130 1.59 -8.80 2.42
C VAL A 130 1.86 -9.08 3.89
N TYR A 131 1.33 -8.22 4.75
CA TYR A 131 1.55 -8.30 6.20
C TYR A 131 0.33 -8.89 6.89
N THR A 132 0.55 -9.78 7.85
CA THR A 132 -0.49 -10.30 8.73
C THR A 132 0.07 -10.60 10.10
N ASN A 133 -0.78 -10.89 11.09
CA ASN A 133 -0.29 -11.38 12.38
C ASN A 133 -0.06 -12.90 12.29
N LEU A 134 1.21 -13.33 12.39
CA LEU A 134 1.57 -14.74 12.39
C LEU A 134 1.46 -15.38 13.78
N VAL A 135 1.56 -14.57 14.84
CA VAL A 135 1.54 -15.03 16.24
C VAL A 135 0.11 -15.28 16.75
N SER A 136 -0.83 -14.40 16.44
CA SER A 136 -2.21 -14.46 16.96
C SER A 136 -3.25 -14.13 15.89
N ASP A 137 -4.49 -14.59 16.08
CA ASP A 137 -5.62 -14.25 15.19
C ASP A 137 -6.02 -12.77 15.30
N LYS A 138 -5.64 -12.08 16.38
CA LYS A 138 -5.92 -10.66 16.57
C LYS A 138 -4.84 -9.79 15.92
N LEU A 139 -5.22 -8.79 15.14
CA LEU A 139 -4.27 -7.84 14.55
C LEU A 139 -3.79 -6.83 15.61
N PRO A 140 -2.48 -6.54 15.70
CA PRO A 140 -1.93 -5.42 16.46
C PRO A 140 -2.49 -4.09 15.94
N GLN A 141 -3.31 -3.44 16.75
CA GLN A 141 -4.09 -2.27 16.35
C GLN A 141 -3.18 -1.03 16.28
N GLU A 142 -2.17 -0.97 17.13
CA GLU A 142 -1.14 0.06 17.20
C GLU A 142 -0.20 0.11 15.99
N LYS A 143 -0.34 -0.82 15.04
CA LYS A 143 0.43 -0.82 13.79
C LYS A 143 -0.37 -0.28 12.60
N ILE A 144 -1.66 -0.03 12.76
CA ILE A 144 -2.56 0.31 11.64
C ILE A 144 -2.82 1.81 11.61
N ASP A 145 -2.50 2.45 10.47
CA ASP A 145 -2.75 3.88 10.26
C ASP A 145 -4.15 4.13 9.73
N LEU A 146 -4.54 3.36 8.72
CA LEU A 146 -5.80 3.52 7.98
C LEU A 146 -6.43 2.14 7.76
N THR A 147 -7.74 2.05 7.97
CA THR A 147 -8.51 0.85 7.64
C THR A 147 -9.37 1.10 6.41
N VAL A 148 -9.26 0.24 5.40
CA VAL A 148 -10.09 0.27 4.20
C VAL A 148 -11.00 -0.94 4.19
N THR A 149 -12.29 -0.73 3.97
CA THR A 149 -13.28 -1.81 3.92
C THR A 149 -13.87 -1.97 2.52
N LEU A 150 -13.99 -3.21 2.05
CA LEU A 150 -14.54 -3.59 0.76
C LEU A 150 -15.74 -4.52 0.98
N GLY A 151 -16.95 -4.01 0.84
CA GLY A 151 -18.14 -4.80 1.14
C GLY A 151 -19.39 -3.95 1.37
N GLY A 152 -20.04 -4.15 2.51
CA GLY A 152 -21.20 -3.34 2.94
C GLY A 152 -21.14 -3.06 4.44
N ASP A 153 -22.25 -2.63 5.04
CA ASP A 153 -22.31 -2.19 6.44
C ASP A 153 -21.80 -3.26 7.43
N GLY A 154 -22.14 -4.53 7.21
CA GLY A 154 -21.62 -5.64 8.04
C GLY A 154 -20.10 -5.79 7.98
N THR A 155 -19.47 -5.43 6.86
CA THR A 155 -18.01 -5.41 6.72
C THR A 155 -17.40 -4.26 7.52
N ILE A 156 -18.04 -3.11 7.54
CA ILE A 156 -17.62 -1.94 8.34
C ILE A 156 -17.72 -2.27 9.83
N LEU A 157 -18.84 -2.85 10.28
CA LEU A 157 -19.02 -3.25 11.67
C LEU A 157 -18.01 -4.31 12.12
N ARG A 158 -17.69 -5.27 11.24
CA ARG A 158 -16.63 -6.25 11.49
C ARG A 158 -15.25 -5.60 11.56
N ALA A 159 -14.95 -4.64 10.68
CA ALA A 159 -13.68 -3.90 10.76
C ALA A 159 -13.58 -3.12 12.08
N SER A 160 -14.66 -2.48 12.52
CA SER A 160 -14.73 -1.76 13.80
C SER A 160 -14.53 -2.67 15.00
N SER A 161 -15.00 -3.93 14.94
CA SER A 161 -14.84 -4.88 16.04
C SER A 161 -13.37 -5.26 16.28
N PHE A 162 -12.51 -5.16 15.26
CA PHE A 162 -11.06 -5.32 15.44
C PHE A 162 -10.46 -4.29 16.38
N PHE A 163 -11.08 -3.13 16.55
CA PHE A 163 -10.60 -2.02 17.39
C PHE A 163 -11.48 -1.80 18.64
N ALA A 164 -12.34 -2.76 19.00
CA ALA A 164 -13.29 -2.61 20.10
C ALA A 164 -12.59 -2.29 21.44
N THR A 165 -11.49 -2.99 21.73
CA THR A 165 -10.67 -2.82 22.94
C THR A 165 -9.61 -1.73 22.81
N SER A 166 -9.39 -1.18 21.61
CA SER A 166 -8.38 -0.15 21.39
C SER A 166 -8.80 1.18 21.98
N LYS A 167 -7.82 1.92 22.51
CA LYS A 167 -8.01 3.32 22.90
C LYS A 167 -8.17 4.23 21.68
N LEU A 168 -7.52 3.89 20.57
CA LEU A 168 -7.49 4.68 19.34
C LEU A 168 -7.97 3.83 18.17
N VAL A 169 -8.90 4.37 17.39
CA VAL A 169 -9.44 3.70 16.21
C VAL A 169 -8.87 4.41 14.99
N PRO A 170 -8.19 3.71 14.06
CA PRO A 170 -7.74 4.32 12.82
C PRO A 170 -8.96 4.79 11.99
N PRO A 171 -8.82 5.84 11.17
CA PRO A 171 -9.86 6.22 10.22
C PRO A 171 -10.29 5.02 9.37
N ILE A 172 -11.59 4.96 9.05
CA ILE A 172 -12.16 3.90 8.21
C ILE A 172 -12.62 4.52 6.88
N LEU A 173 -12.00 4.09 5.79
CA LEU A 173 -12.46 4.36 4.42
C LEU A 173 -13.29 3.17 3.93
N ALA A 174 -14.57 3.40 3.64
CA ALA A 174 -15.49 2.32 3.30
C ALA A 174 -15.97 2.38 1.86
N PHE A 175 -15.81 1.26 1.14
CA PHE A 175 -16.31 1.08 -0.22
C PHE A 175 -17.45 0.07 -0.27
N SER A 176 -18.59 0.55 -0.75
CA SER A 176 -19.78 -0.25 -1.03
C SER A 176 -19.59 -1.03 -2.34
N MET A 177 -19.75 -2.36 -2.26
CA MET A 177 -19.54 -3.33 -3.35
C MET A 177 -20.80 -4.11 -3.74
N GLY A 178 -21.98 -3.52 -3.57
CA GLY A 178 -23.25 -4.19 -3.87
C GLY A 178 -24.44 -3.26 -3.63
N THR A 179 -25.41 -3.73 -2.86
CA THR A 179 -26.59 -2.95 -2.46
C THR A 179 -26.19 -1.68 -1.69
N LEU A 180 -26.95 -0.60 -1.89
CA LEU A 180 -26.74 0.67 -1.20
C LEU A 180 -26.86 0.45 0.32
N GLY A 181 -25.75 0.61 1.04
CA GLY A 181 -25.70 0.62 2.50
C GLY A 181 -25.83 2.04 3.06
N PHE A 182 -25.90 2.15 4.39
CA PHE A 182 -26.02 3.44 5.07
C PHE A 182 -24.70 3.99 5.58
N LEU A 183 -23.71 3.12 5.83
CA LEU A 183 -22.42 3.51 6.42
C LEU A 183 -21.33 3.71 5.37
N GLY A 184 -21.42 3.04 4.22
CA GLY A 184 -20.45 3.17 3.14
C GLY A 184 -20.69 4.41 2.28
N GLU A 185 -19.78 5.37 2.35
CA GLU A 185 -19.89 6.64 1.61
C GLU A 185 -19.50 6.51 0.13
N TRP A 186 -18.56 5.62 -0.20
CA TRP A 186 -17.96 5.55 -1.54
C TRP A 186 -18.37 4.29 -2.30
N LYS A 187 -18.60 4.42 -3.60
CA LYS A 187 -18.68 3.27 -4.50
C LYS A 187 -17.28 2.78 -4.84
N PHE A 188 -17.10 1.46 -4.98
CA PHE A 188 -15.79 0.94 -5.35
C PHE A 188 -15.27 1.50 -6.67
N SER A 189 -16.12 1.82 -7.66
CA SER A 189 -15.68 2.45 -8.92
C SER A 189 -14.86 3.73 -8.76
N GLU A 190 -14.99 4.42 -7.63
CA GLU A 190 -14.34 5.69 -7.33
C GLU A 190 -13.11 5.53 -6.41
N TYR A 191 -12.66 4.30 -6.16
CA TYR A 191 -11.62 3.99 -5.16
C TYR A 191 -10.34 4.81 -5.29
N LYS A 192 -9.91 5.11 -6.52
CA LYS A 192 -8.69 5.88 -6.78
C LYS A 192 -8.79 7.31 -6.27
N GLY A 193 -9.94 7.94 -6.48
CA GLY A 193 -10.21 9.32 -6.08
C GLY A 193 -10.38 9.42 -4.56
N ALA A 194 -11.26 8.58 -4.01
CA ALA A 194 -11.54 8.53 -2.58
C ALA A 194 -10.29 8.22 -1.76
N PHE A 195 -9.51 7.22 -2.18
CA PHE A 195 -8.25 6.89 -1.51
C PHE A 195 -7.24 8.04 -1.59
N ARG A 196 -7.08 8.66 -2.77
CA ARG A 196 -6.19 9.83 -2.92
C ARG A 196 -6.59 10.95 -1.98
N GLU A 197 -7.89 11.23 -1.85
CA GLU A 197 -8.40 12.27 -0.97
C GLU A 197 -7.99 12.00 0.48
N VAL A 198 -8.33 10.82 1.01
CA VAL A 198 -7.99 10.41 2.39
C VAL A 198 -6.50 10.34 2.62
N TYR A 199 -5.76 9.78 1.66
CA TYR A 199 -4.31 9.61 1.75
C TYR A 199 -3.63 10.97 1.78
N MET A 200 -3.91 11.87 0.83
CA MET A 200 -3.30 13.21 0.76
C MET A 200 -3.82 14.20 1.82
N SER A 201 -4.71 13.78 2.72
CA SER A 201 -5.36 14.68 3.66
C SER A 201 -4.36 15.27 4.66
N GLY A 202 -4.05 16.55 4.54
CA GLY A 202 -2.99 17.18 5.35
C GLY A 202 -1.65 17.35 4.65
N ALA A 203 -1.48 16.80 3.43
CA ALA A 203 -0.35 17.16 2.60
C ALA A 203 -0.44 18.66 2.26
N GLY A 204 0.52 19.44 2.75
CA GLY A 204 0.64 20.85 2.38
C GLY A 204 0.86 21.01 0.87
N PRO A 205 0.82 22.25 0.36
CA PRO A 205 1.37 22.51 -0.96
C PRO A 205 2.85 22.11 -0.92
N GLY A 206 3.26 21.15 -1.74
CA GLY A 206 4.68 20.83 -1.89
C GLY A 206 5.48 22.10 -2.18
N ASP A 207 6.73 22.16 -1.72
CA ASP A 207 7.62 23.34 -1.62
C ASP A 207 7.53 24.42 -2.70
N HIS A 208 7.10 24.11 -3.92
CA HIS A 208 6.95 25.12 -4.96
C HIS A 208 5.82 26.13 -4.71
N ALA A 209 4.70 25.78 -4.06
CA ALA A 209 3.64 26.77 -3.86
C ALA A 209 4.03 27.81 -2.79
N SER A 210 4.72 27.38 -1.73
CA SER A 210 5.23 28.28 -0.69
C SER A 210 6.46 29.08 -1.14
N ILE A 211 7.25 28.60 -2.10
CA ILE A 211 8.29 29.37 -2.79
C ILE A 211 7.66 30.40 -3.74
N LEU A 212 6.65 30.01 -4.53
CA LEU A 212 5.94 30.94 -5.43
C LEU A 212 5.18 32.03 -4.67
N GLU A 213 4.55 31.71 -3.53
CA GLU A 213 3.90 32.70 -2.66
C GLU A 213 4.92 33.65 -2.01
N ARG A 214 6.09 33.15 -1.55
CA ARG A 214 7.17 34.01 -1.05
C ARG A 214 7.76 34.94 -2.12
N HIS A 215 7.78 34.51 -3.39
CA HIS A 215 8.21 35.36 -4.49
C HIS A 215 7.12 36.34 -4.98
N ALA A 216 5.84 36.08 -4.69
CA ALA A 216 4.75 36.98 -5.04
C ALA A 216 4.59 38.15 -4.04
N GLU A 217 4.99 37.97 -2.78
CA GLU A 217 4.92 39.01 -1.73
C GLU A 217 6.25 39.75 -1.48
N GLY A 218 7.36 39.28 -2.07
CA GLY A 218 8.72 39.80 -1.81
C GLY A 218 9.26 40.82 -2.82
N LYS A 219 8.43 41.70 -3.39
CA LYS A 219 8.88 42.76 -4.30
C LYS A 219 8.73 44.15 -3.67
N ASN A 220 9.40 44.37 -2.53
CA ASN A 220 9.82 45.70 -2.13
C ASN A 220 11.07 45.67 -1.23
N SER A 221 12.12 46.38 -1.68
CA SER A 221 13.30 46.85 -0.95
C SER A 221 14.45 45.88 -0.60
N GLY A 222 15.56 46.02 -1.36
CA GLY A 222 16.91 46.39 -0.88
C GLY A 222 17.73 45.45 0.03
N ASN A 223 18.89 45.05 -0.49
CA ASN A 223 20.19 44.81 0.18
C ASN A 223 20.27 43.96 1.48
N ASP A 224 20.92 42.79 1.42
CA ASP A 224 22.31 42.60 1.87
C ASP A 224 22.68 41.10 1.97
N ALA A 225 23.92 40.81 1.60
CA ALA A 225 24.52 39.49 1.68
C ALA A 225 24.92 39.17 3.13
N SER A 226 24.48 38.02 3.65
CA SER A 226 25.11 37.31 4.76
C SER A 226 24.59 35.88 4.78
N GLY A 227 25.46 34.91 4.49
CA GLY A 227 25.17 33.50 4.64
C GLY A 227 25.00 33.15 6.11
N SER A 228 23.78 32.74 6.48
CA SER A 228 23.50 32.11 7.77
C SER A 228 22.87 30.75 7.51
N SER A 229 23.64 29.71 7.82
CA SER A 229 23.19 28.32 7.87
C SER A 229 22.22 28.16 9.04
N THR A 230 20.94 28.46 8.81
CA THR A 230 19.88 28.14 9.77
C THR A 230 19.43 26.72 9.47
N THR A 231 19.80 25.79 10.34
CA THR A 231 19.24 24.44 10.41
C THR A 231 17.73 24.54 10.59
N THR A 232 16.99 24.44 9.49
CA THR A 232 15.54 24.21 9.52
C THR A 232 15.28 22.82 10.11
N PRO A 233 14.35 22.68 11.07
CA PRO A 233 13.90 21.37 11.50
C PRO A 233 13.30 20.63 10.28
N PRO A 234 13.40 19.29 10.20
CA PRO A 234 12.89 18.53 9.06
C PRO A 234 11.40 18.82 8.92
N SER A 235 11.04 19.61 7.90
CA SER A 235 9.65 19.96 7.62
C SER A 235 8.91 18.70 7.18
N SER A 236 7.68 18.53 7.66
CA SER A 236 6.73 17.45 7.29
C SER A 236 6.47 17.29 5.77
N ALA A 237 7.06 18.15 4.94
CA ALA A 237 7.05 18.10 3.48
C ALA A 237 7.85 16.90 2.91
N ASP A 238 8.90 16.43 3.58
CA ASP A 238 9.78 15.37 3.04
C ASP A 238 9.04 14.04 2.82
N GLY A 239 8.09 13.71 3.70
CA GLY A 239 7.33 12.47 3.62
C GLY A 239 6.49 12.36 2.34
N TRP A 240 5.97 13.47 1.82
CA TRP A 240 5.10 13.50 0.65
C TRP A 240 5.84 13.59 -0.69
N ALA A 241 7.17 13.72 -0.67
CA ALA A 241 7.99 13.89 -1.87
C ALA A 241 7.86 12.74 -2.88
N LEU A 242 7.57 11.52 -2.40
CA LEU A 242 7.36 10.31 -3.21
C LEU A 242 5.98 10.26 -3.89
N ALA A 243 5.02 11.07 -3.43
CA ALA A 243 3.68 11.17 -3.99
C ALA A 243 3.46 12.48 -4.79
N ARG A 244 4.55 12.99 -5.42
CA ARG A 244 4.54 14.22 -6.21
C ARG A 244 3.44 14.24 -7.27
N GLY A 245 2.79 15.40 -7.43
CA GLY A 245 1.72 15.62 -8.42
C GLY A 245 0.32 15.16 -8.00
N LYS A 246 0.14 14.66 -6.76
CA LYS A 246 -1.17 14.20 -6.24
C LYS A 246 -1.73 15.07 -5.12
N SER A 247 -0.99 16.08 -4.67
CA SER A 247 -1.47 17.02 -3.65
C SER A 247 -2.71 17.76 -4.15
N MET A 248 -3.73 17.84 -3.31
CA MET A 248 -4.99 18.54 -3.58
C MET A 248 -4.99 19.99 -3.09
N GLY A 249 -3.82 20.50 -2.66
CA GLY A 249 -3.66 21.82 -2.05
C GLY A 249 -4.05 21.86 -0.56
N ALA A 250 -3.58 22.89 0.15
CA ALA A 250 -3.78 23.04 1.60
C ALA A 250 -5.28 23.09 2.01
N THR A 251 -6.14 23.54 1.08
CA THR A 251 -7.55 23.88 1.32
C THR A 251 -8.52 22.70 1.17
N ARG A 252 -8.04 21.50 0.82
CA ARG A 252 -8.90 20.32 0.61
C ARG A 252 -8.51 19.12 1.49
N PRO A 253 -8.62 19.21 2.83
CA PRO A 253 -8.56 18.02 3.66
C PRO A 253 -9.84 17.16 3.48
N SER A 254 -9.69 15.85 3.61
CA SER A 254 -10.82 14.92 3.70
C SER A 254 -11.64 15.20 4.94
N LYS A 255 -12.94 15.33 4.76
CA LYS A 255 -13.88 15.45 5.87
C LYS A 255 -14.27 14.06 6.33
N ILE A 256 -14.24 13.84 7.64
CA ILE A 256 -14.53 12.55 8.24
C ILE A 256 -15.52 12.75 9.41
N LEU A 257 -16.48 11.84 9.49
CA LEU A 257 -17.40 11.79 10.62
C LEU A 257 -16.70 11.11 11.81
N VAL A 258 -16.32 11.89 12.82
CA VAL A 258 -15.85 11.35 14.09
C VAL A 258 -17.03 11.14 15.02
N ARG A 259 -17.24 9.91 15.49
CA ARG A 259 -18.26 9.60 16.49
C ARG A 259 -17.61 9.40 17.84
N SER A 260 -18.02 10.21 18.81
CA SER A 260 -17.63 10.00 20.21
C SER A 260 -18.16 8.65 20.69
N ARG A 261 -17.32 7.88 21.42
CA ARG A 261 -17.81 6.68 22.09
C ARG A 261 -18.65 7.11 23.28
N LEU A 262 -19.85 6.54 23.41
CA LEU A 262 -20.58 6.58 24.69
C LEU A 262 -19.73 5.79 25.69
N ARG A 263 -19.33 6.47 26.78
CA ARG A 263 -18.67 5.84 27.93
C ARG A 263 -19.71 5.22 28.85
#